data_AF-A0A7S0M7Y5-F1
#
_entry.id   AF-A0A7S0M7Y5-F1
#
_cell.length_a   1.000
_cell.length_b   1.000
_cell.length_c   1.000
_cell.angle_alpha   90.00
_cell.angle_beta   90.00
_cell.angle_gamma   90.00
#
_symmetry.space_group_name_H-M   'P 1'
#
loop_
_entity.id
_entity.type
_entity.pdbx_description
1 polymer ?
#
loop_
_entity_poly.entity_id
_entity_poly.type
_entity_poly.pdbx_seq_one_letter_code
_entity_poly.pdbx_strand_id
1 'polypeptide(L)'
;FKLDALMRLEEVKSADAKTDLQAHLLGRFFKLHPDVLRLDDRLPNVVRAGKETFAELEREVGAVLSGAACLGKLLEQAQQDNVLVEVINAFQDRTAAEPAALQDSLAAARAAFARVSKLVAEEVTEEAPGNLFRFIAALVAKLTKERQRLERIAKEEEARAERARVKE
;
A
#
# COMPACT_ATOMS: atom_id res chain seq x y z
N PHE A 1 8.09 -13.67 -12.82
CA PHE A 1 9.31 -13.15 -12.17
C PHE A 1 8.90 -12.59 -10.81
N LYS A 2 9.77 -12.64 -9.80
CA LYS A 2 9.49 -11.98 -8.51
C LYS A 2 9.51 -10.47 -8.71
N LEU A 3 8.73 -9.75 -7.91
CA LEU A 3 8.65 -8.30 -7.95
C LEU A 3 10.04 -7.64 -7.80
N ASP A 4 10.94 -8.24 -7.01
CA ASP A 4 12.33 -7.78 -6.81
C ASP A 4 13.11 -7.60 -8.13
N ALA A 5 12.83 -8.43 -9.13
CA ALA A 5 13.49 -8.38 -10.42
C ALA A 5 13.25 -7.06 -11.15
N LEU A 6 12.14 -6.37 -10.88
CA LEU A 6 11.86 -5.05 -11.43
C LEU A 6 12.83 -3.99 -10.91
N MET A 7 13.29 -4.12 -9.66
CA MET A 7 14.28 -3.20 -9.09
C MET A 7 15.67 -3.45 -9.70
N ARG A 8 15.98 -4.71 -10.01
CA ARG A 8 17.27 -5.13 -10.59
C ARG A 8 17.45 -4.76 -12.05
N LEU A 9 16.41 -4.27 -12.73
CA LEU A 9 16.52 -3.78 -14.11
C LEU A 9 17.50 -2.61 -14.24
N GLU A 10 17.81 -1.89 -13.15
CA GLU A 10 18.83 -0.84 -13.18
C GLU A 10 20.28 -1.38 -13.21
N GLU A 11 20.50 -2.63 -12.80
CA GLU A 11 21.82 -3.25 -12.78
C GLU A 11 22.35 -3.48 -14.20
N VAL A 12 21.44 -3.64 -15.17
CA VAL A 12 21.77 -3.85 -16.58
C VAL A 12 21.93 -2.49 -17.26
N LYS A 13 23.18 -2.15 -17.61
CA LYS A 13 23.50 -0.92 -18.33
C LYS A 13 23.59 -1.15 -19.84
N SER A 14 23.23 -0.13 -20.61
CA SER A 14 23.50 -0.07 -22.03
C SER A 14 25.01 -0.04 -22.29
N ALA A 15 25.41 -0.34 -23.53
CA ALA A 15 26.81 -0.30 -23.97
C ALA A 15 27.49 1.08 -23.73
N ASP A 16 26.71 2.16 -23.64
CA ASP A 16 27.20 3.51 -23.33
C ASP A 16 27.41 3.79 -21.83
N ALA A 17 27.04 2.84 -20.95
CA ALA A 17 27.01 2.92 -19.49
C ALA A 17 26.21 4.09 -18.89
N LYS A 18 25.51 4.89 -19.72
CA LYS A 18 24.77 6.09 -19.33
C LYS A 18 23.30 5.82 -19.09
N THR A 19 22.74 4.83 -19.79
CA THR A 19 21.33 4.45 -19.67
C THR A 19 21.22 3.05 -19.10
N ASP A 20 20.42 2.86 -18.06
CA ASP A 20 20.07 1.54 -17.57
C ASP A 20 18.85 0.96 -18.33
N LEU A 21 18.67 -0.35 -18.24
CA LEU A 21 17.60 -1.06 -18.93
C LEU A 21 16.22 -0.60 -18.44
N GLN A 22 16.09 -0.24 -17.17
CA GLN A 22 14.85 0.29 -16.62
C GLN A 22 14.45 1.61 -17.30
N ALA A 23 15.37 2.58 -17.38
CA ALA A 23 15.17 3.86 -18.04
C ALA A 23 14.88 3.68 -19.54
N HIS A 24 15.56 2.73 -20.19
CA HIS A 24 15.31 2.41 -21.59
C HIS A 24 13.90 1.86 -21.84
N LEU A 25 13.48 0.87 -21.04
CA LEU A 25 12.14 0.28 -21.12
C LEU A 25 11.06 1.32 -20.79
N LEU A 26 11.28 2.12 -19.76
CA LEU A 26 10.36 3.20 -19.37
C LEU A 26 10.22 4.25 -20.46
N GLY A 27 11.32 4.65 -21.12
CA GLY A 27 11.28 5.59 -22.23
C GLY A 27 10.44 5.06 -23.41
N ARG A 28 10.55 3.77 -23.72
CA ARG A 28 9.74 3.13 -24.76
C ARG A 28 8.28 2.99 -24.34
N PHE A 29 8.02 2.58 -23.10
CA PHE A 29 6.67 2.48 -22.55
C PHE A 29 5.98 3.83 -22.44
N PHE A 30 6.69 4.89 -22.05
CA PHE A 30 6.15 6.24 -21.96
C PHE A 30 5.64 6.75 -23.30
N LYS A 31 6.37 6.46 -24.40
CA LYS A 31 5.94 6.84 -25.76
C LYS A 31 4.72 6.07 -26.26
N LEU A 32 4.58 4.80 -25.88
CA LEU A 32 3.50 3.92 -26.36
C LEU A 32 2.26 3.96 -25.46
N HIS A 33 2.45 4.11 -24.15
CA HIS A 33 1.44 3.96 -23.10
C HIS A 33 1.71 4.91 -21.91
N PRO A 34 1.61 6.24 -22.10
CA PRO A 34 1.92 7.23 -21.06
C PRO A 34 1.09 7.06 -19.78
N ASP A 35 -0.16 6.60 -19.91
CA ASP A 35 -1.10 6.44 -18.80
C ASP A 35 -0.80 5.26 -17.87
N VAL A 36 0.00 4.29 -18.34
CA VAL A 36 0.36 3.10 -17.56
C VAL A 36 1.37 3.44 -16.47
N LEU A 37 2.15 4.51 -16.65
CA LEU A 37 3.21 4.94 -15.73
C LEU A 37 2.71 5.84 -14.59
N ARG A 38 1.42 6.17 -14.54
CA ARG A 38 0.76 6.88 -13.43
C ARG A 38 0.33 5.92 -12.33
N LEU A 39 1.30 5.18 -11.78
CA LEU A 39 1.07 4.19 -10.74
C LEU A 39 0.81 4.82 -9.37
N ASP A 40 1.30 6.05 -9.16
CA ASP A 40 1.00 6.91 -8.02
C ASP A 40 -0.51 7.15 -7.88
N ASP A 41 -1.19 7.47 -8.97
CA ASP A 41 -2.65 7.68 -8.98
C ASP A 41 -3.43 6.38 -8.75
N ARG A 42 -2.90 5.25 -9.23
CA ARG A 42 -3.56 3.93 -9.16
C ARG A 42 -3.36 3.22 -7.83
N LEU A 43 -2.27 3.53 -7.11
CA LEU A 43 -1.89 2.89 -5.85
C LEU A 43 -1.67 3.93 -4.73
N PRO A 44 -2.63 4.82 -4.45
CA PRO A 44 -2.43 5.93 -3.50
C PRO A 44 -2.20 5.46 -2.06
N ASN A 45 -2.74 4.29 -1.71
CA ASN A 45 -2.69 3.75 -0.35
C ASN A 45 -1.46 2.88 -0.07
N VAL A 46 -0.58 2.66 -1.06
CA VAL A 46 0.53 1.72 -0.91
C VAL A 46 1.50 2.12 0.21
N VAL A 47 1.79 3.42 0.33
CA VAL A 47 2.69 3.94 1.36
C VAL A 47 2.09 3.76 2.75
N ARG A 48 0.78 3.97 2.88
CA ARG A 48 0.07 3.77 4.16
C ARG A 48 0.03 2.30 4.52
N ALA A 49 -0.35 1.43 3.59
CA ALA A 49 -0.41 -0.01 3.82
C ALA A 49 0.98 -0.63 4.13
N GLY A 50 2.07 -0.01 3.68
CA GLY A 50 3.44 -0.41 4.02
C GLY A 50 3.83 -0.19 5.49
N LYS A 51 3.02 0.54 6.26
CA LYS A 51 3.25 0.76 7.70
C LYS A 51 2.58 -0.29 8.59
N GLU A 52 1.64 -1.05 8.03
CA GLU A 52 0.82 -1.99 8.78
C GLU A 52 1.42 -3.39 8.75
N THR A 53 1.29 -4.13 9.84
CA THR A 53 1.64 -5.56 9.93
C THR A 53 0.45 -6.35 10.44
N PHE A 54 0.29 -7.61 10.00
CA PHE A 54 -0.80 -8.44 10.52
C PHE A 54 -0.62 -8.71 12.02
N ALA A 55 0.62 -8.81 12.50
CA ALA A 55 0.89 -8.95 13.94
C ALA A 55 0.35 -7.76 14.76
N GLU A 56 0.60 -6.52 14.32
CA GLU A 56 0.08 -5.34 15.01
C GLU A 56 -1.45 -5.24 14.90
N LEU A 57 -2.00 -5.48 13.71
CA LEU A 57 -3.46 -5.46 13.49
C LEU A 57 -4.17 -6.52 14.34
N GLU A 58 -3.63 -7.73 14.44
CA GLU A 58 -4.15 -8.78 15.31
C GLU A 58 -4.08 -8.41 16.78
N ARG A 59 -2.98 -7.81 17.21
CA ARG A 59 -2.82 -7.35 18.59
C ARG A 59 -3.85 -6.28 18.93
N GLU A 60 -4.08 -5.32 18.04
CA GLU A 60 -5.05 -4.24 18.23
C GLU A 60 -6.49 -4.76 18.25
N VAL A 61 -6.86 -5.61 17.29
CA VAL A 61 -8.18 -6.26 17.27
C VAL A 61 -8.37 -7.12 18.52
N GLY A 62 -7.36 -7.91 18.90
CA GLY A 62 -7.38 -8.72 20.12
C GLY A 62 -7.56 -7.91 21.38
N ALA A 63 -6.94 -6.73 21.48
CA ALA A 63 -7.13 -5.81 22.60
C ALA A 63 -8.57 -5.28 22.69
N VAL A 64 -9.20 -4.95 21.55
CA VAL A 64 -10.61 -4.52 21.49
C VAL A 64 -11.55 -5.66 21.90
N LEU A 65 -11.34 -6.87 21.37
CA LEU A 65 -12.15 -8.04 21.72
C LEU A 65 -12.06 -8.37 23.22
N SER A 66 -10.84 -8.35 23.76
CA SER A 66 -10.58 -8.60 25.19
C SER A 66 -11.22 -7.51 26.07
N GLY A 67 -11.11 -6.24 25.67
CA GLY A 67 -11.76 -5.12 26.35
C GLY A 67 -13.28 -5.26 26.40
N ALA A 68 -13.91 -5.62 25.27
CA ALA A 68 -15.34 -5.87 25.20
C ALA A 68 -15.78 -7.04 26.13
N ALA A 69 -15.01 -8.12 26.16
CA ALA A 69 -15.26 -9.25 27.06
C ALA A 69 -15.09 -8.87 28.54
N CYS A 70 -14.12 -8.01 28.86
CA CYS A 70 -13.91 -7.50 30.21
C CYS A 70 -15.09 -6.66 30.71
N LEU A 71 -15.67 -5.83 29.84
CA LEU A 71 -16.88 -5.05 30.15
C LEU A 71 -18.07 -5.96 30.49
N GLY A 72 -18.24 -7.08 29.79
CA GLY A 72 -19.26 -8.08 30.11
C GLY A 72 -19.09 -8.68 31.50
N LYS A 73 -17.85 -9.03 31.87
CA LYS A 73 -17.53 -9.56 33.21
C LYS A 73 -17.72 -8.53 34.32
N LEU A 74 -17.37 -7.27 34.06
CA LEU A 74 -17.58 -6.17 35.01
C LEU A 74 -19.08 -5.96 35.28
N LEU A 75 -19.92 -6.07 34.26
CA LEU A 75 -21.39 -6.02 34.41
C LEU A 75 -21.93 -7.13 35.30
N GLU A 76 -21.43 -8.36 35.15
CA GLU A 76 -21.84 -9.50 35.99
C GLU A 76 -21.46 -9.30 37.47
N GLN A 77 -20.36 -8.58 37.74
CA GLN A 77 -19.86 -8.31 39.09
C GLN A 77 -20.45 -7.05 39.73
N ALA A 78 -20.91 -6.08 38.92
CA ALA A 78 -21.45 -4.80 39.36
C ALA A 78 -22.92 -4.92 39.83
N GLN A 79 -23.18 -5.71 40.87
CA GLN A 79 -24.55 -5.91 41.39
C GLN A 79 -25.11 -4.73 42.20
N GLN A 80 -24.35 -3.66 42.45
CA GLN A 80 -24.78 -2.57 43.35
C GLN A 80 -24.69 -1.14 42.78
N ASP A 81 -24.23 -0.94 41.55
CA ASP A 81 -23.97 0.40 41.00
C ASP A 81 -24.84 0.69 39.76
N ASN A 82 -26.08 1.16 39.97
CA ASN A 82 -27.10 1.29 38.93
C ASN A 82 -26.65 2.16 37.74
N VAL A 83 -25.95 3.27 37.99
CA VAL A 83 -25.55 4.21 36.92
C VAL A 83 -24.47 3.61 36.03
N LEU A 84 -23.49 2.91 36.62
CA LEU A 84 -22.43 2.26 35.85
C LEU A 84 -23.00 1.14 34.97
N VAL A 85 -23.94 0.36 35.53
CA VAL A 85 -24.62 -0.72 34.81
C VAL A 85 -25.42 -0.18 33.62
N GLU A 86 -26.19 0.90 33.81
CA GLU A 86 -26.93 1.55 32.73
C GLU A 86 -26.02 2.06 31.61
N VAL A 87 -24.90 2.71 31.96
CA VAL A 87 -23.95 3.25 30.98
C VAL A 87 -23.26 2.14 30.19
N ILE A 88 -22.80 1.07 30.86
CA ILE A 88 -22.11 -0.03 30.17
C ILE A 88 -23.09 -0.80 29.27
N ASN A 89 -24.33 -1.06 29.72
CA ASN A 89 -25.35 -1.68 28.87
C ASN A 89 -25.65 -0.84 27.63
N ALA A 90 -25.88 0.47 27.79
CA ALA A 90 -26.11 1.36 26.66
C ALA A 90 -24.89 1.42 25.70
N PHE A 91 -23.67 1.30 26.21
CA PHE A 91 -22.47 1.21 25.39
C PHE A 91 -22.39 -0.11 24.63
N GLN A 92 -22.66 -1.25 25.29
CA GLN A 92 -22.67 -2.57 24.65
C GLN A 92 -23.75 -2.65 23.57
N ASP A 93 -24.96 -2.17 23.83
CA ASP A 93 -26.04 -2.17 22.84
C ASP A 93 -25.67 -1.38 21.57
N ARG A 94 -24.95 -0.26 21.74
CA ARG A 94 -24.48 0.56 20.60
C ARG A 94 -23.30 -0.05 19.85
N THR A 95 -22.48 -0.86 20.52
CA THR A 95 -21.21 -1.36 19.98
C THR A 95 -21.17 -2.87 19.76
N ALA A 96 -22.26 -3.59 20.03
CA ALA A 96 -22.31 -5.05 20.03
C ALA A 96 -21.80 -5.70 18.73
N ALA A 97 -22.01 -5.04 17.58
CA ALA A 97 -21.58 -5.53 16.27
C ALA A 97 -20.13 -5.16 15.90
N GLU A 98 -19.56 -4.10 16.51
CA GLU A 98 -18.26 -3.55 16.11
C GLU A 98 -17.08 -4.53 16.32
N PRO A 99 -16.97 -5.25 17.46
CA PRO A 99 -15.90 -6.22 17.67
C PRO A 99 -15.89 -7.34 16.62
N ALA A 100 -17.07 -7.87 16.28
CA ALA A 100 -17.22 -8.91 15.26
C ALA A 100 -16.90 -8.37 13.85
N ALA A 101 -17.38 -7.16 13.53
CA ALA A 101 -17.09 -6.51 12.27
C ALA A 101 -15.58 -6.24 12.06
N LEU A 102 -14.85 -5.88 13.14
CA LEU A 102 -13.40 -5.73 13.10
C LEU A 102 -12.68 -7.05 12.81
N GLN A 103 -13.12 -8.14 13.43
CA GLN A 103 -12.57 -9.47 13.18
C GLN A 103 -12.82 -9.94 11.74
N ASP A 104 -14.03 -9.72 11.22
CA ASP A 104 -14.39 -10.03 9.85
C ASP A 104 -13.58 -9.21 8.84
N SER A 105 -13.39 -7.91 9.11
CA SER A 105 -12.56 -7.03 8.29
C SER A 105 -11.10 -7.50 8.25
N LEU A 106 -10.53 -7.90 9.40
CA LEU A 106 -9.18 -8.43 9.47
C LEU A 106 -9.04 -9.74 8.68
N ALA A 107 -10.02 -10.64 8.80
CA ALA A 107 -10.06 -11.88 8.03
C ALA A 107 -10.18 -11.62 6.52
N ALA A 108 -11.04 -10.68 6.11
CA ALA A 108 -11.21 -10.28 4.72
C ALA A 108 -9.92 -9.66 4.15
N ALA A 109 -9.24 -8.80 4.92
CA ALA A 109 -7.97 -8.19 4.54
C ALA A 109 -6.88 -9.24 4.34
N ARG A 110 -6.79 -10.24 5.23
CA ARG A 110 -5.87 -11.39 5.07
C ARG A 110 -6.17 -12.22 3.83
N ALA A 111 -7.44 -12.52 3.59
CA ALA A 111 -7.84 -13.27 2.40
C ALA A 111 -7.51 -12.49 1.12
N ALA A 112 -7.74 -11.18 1.11
CA ALA A 112 -7.36 -10.31 0.00
C ALA A 112 -5.85 -10.27 -0.21
N PHE A 113 -5.08 -10.11 0.87
CA PHE A 113 -3.62 -10.13 0.81
C PHE A 113 -3.10 -11.46 0.27
N ALA A 114 -3.57 -12.60 0.77
CA ALA A 114 -3.15 -13.91 0.30
C ALA A 114 -3.40 -14.12 -1.20
N ARG A 115 -4.47 -13.54 -1.77
CA ARG A 115 -4.70 -13.55 -3.22
C ARG A 115 -3.64 -12.72 -3.96
N VAL A 116 -3.33 -11.52 -3.46
CA VAL A 116 -2.33 -10.64 -4.07
C VAL A 116 -0.93 -11.23 -3.96
N SER A 117 -0.52 -11.75 -2.80
CA SER A 117 0.78 -12.38 -2.58
C SER A 117 1.05 -13.53 -3.54
N LYS A 118 0.02 -14.33 -3.86
CA LYS A 118 0.09 -15.38 -4.89
C LYS A 118 0.37 -14.82 -6.28
N LEU A 119 -0.25 -13.70 -6.64
CA LEU A 119 -0.05 -13.06 -7.95
C LEU A 119 1.38 -12.51 -8.10
N VAL A 120 1.97 -12.04 -7.01
CA VAL A 120 3.31 -11.42 -7.03
C VAL A 120 4.43 -12.34 -6.56
N ALA A 121 4.11 -13.61 -6.31
CA ALA A 121 5.02 -14.66 -5.83
C ALA A 121 5.76 -14.28 -4.51
N GLU A 122 5.04 -13.62 -3.60
CA GLU A 122 5.52 -13.23 -2.28
C GLU A 122 5.02 -14.20 -1.21
N GLU A 123 5.85 -14.43 -0.19
CA GLU A 123 5.47 -15.25 0.96
C GLU A 123 4.57 -14.48 1.92
N VAL A 124 3.57 -15.17 2.46
CA VAL A 124 2.68 -14.60 3.48
C VAL A 124 3.31 -14.85 4.85
N THR A 125 3.84 -13.79 5.45
CA THR A 125 4.43 -13.80 6.80
C THR A 125 3.68 -12.86 7.74
N GLU A 126 3.96 -12.89 9.04
CA GLU A 126 3.35 -11.96 10.00
C GLU A 126 3.80 -10.50 9.82
N GLU A 127 5.00 -10.30 9.25
CA GLU A 127 5.49 -8.98 8.83
C GLU A 127 4.81 -8.46 7.55
N ALA A 128 4.05 -9.32 6.89
CA ALA A 128 3.12 -8.92 5.86
C ALA A 128 1.90 -8.23 6.53
N PRO A 129 1.26 -7.25 5.88
CA PRO A 129 1.47 -6.83 4.50
C PRO A 129 2.58 -5.78 4.31
N GLY A 130 3.17 -5.27 5.40
CA GLY A 130 4.11 -4.16 5.40
C GLY A 130 5.29 -4.32 4.45
N ASN A 131 5.98 -5.47 4.45
CA ASN A 131 7.13 -5.72 3.58
C ASN A 131 6.78 -5.57 2.09
N LEU A 132 5.70 -6.20 1.63
CA LEU A 132 5.26 -6.14 0.24
C LEU A 132 4.88 -4.71 -0.15
N PHE A 133 4.07 -4.03 0.65
CA PHE A 133 3.65 -2.67 0.31
C PHE A 133 4.78 -1.65 0.40
N ARG A 134 5.77 -1.82 1.30
CA ARG A 134 7.01 -1.02 1.27
C ARG A 134 7.79 -1.23 -0.02
N PHE A 135 7.91 -2.46 -0.50
CA PHE A 135 8.54 -2.76 -1.77
C PHE A 135 7.80 -2.08 -2.94
N ILE A 136 6.47 -2.26 -3.02
CA ILE A 136 5.66 -1.64 -4.08
C ILE A 136 5.74 -0.11 -3.99
N ALA A 137 5.73 0.48 -2.79
CA ALA A 137 5.89 1.92 -2.60
C ALA A 137 7.24 2.43 -3.14
N ALA A 138 8.33 1.71 -2.86
CA ALA A 138 9.66 2.05 -3.39
C ALA A 138 9.69 1.96 -4.93
N LEU A 139 9.08 0.92 -5.50
CA LEU A 139 8.96 0.75 -6.94
C LEU A 139 8.14 1.89 -7.57
N VAL A 140 6.97 2.22 -7.00
CA VAL A 140 6.11 3.33 -7.49
C VAL A 140 6.88 4.65 -7.45
N ALA A 141 7.53 4.97 -6.33
CA ALA A 141 8.32 6.20 -6.20
C ALA A 141 9.44 6.29 -7.26
N LYS A 142 10.13 5.17 -7.51
CA LYS A 142 11.17 5.07 -8.53
C LYS A 142 10.63 5.29 -9.94
N LEU A 143 9.53 4.62 -10.28
CA LEU A 143 8.89 4.75 -11.59
C LEU A 143 8.33 6.16 -11.82
N THR A 144 7.74 6.78 -10.80
CA THR A 144 7.27 8.17 -10.86
C THR A 144 8.42 9.14 -11.13
N LYS A 145 9.57 8.96 -10.46
CA LYS A 145 10.76 9.80 -10.67
C LYS A 145 11.27 9.71 -12.12
N GLU A 146 11.37 8.50 -12.66
CA GLU A 146 11.80 8.32 -14.06
C GLU A 146 10.76 8.86 -15.05
N ARG A 147 9.46 8.68 -14.80
CA ARG A 147 8.40 9.32 -15.60
C ARG A 147 8.57 10.84 -15.65
N GLN A 148 8.72 11.49 -14.49
CA GLN A 148 8.91 12.94 -14.42
C GLN A 148 10.17 13.41 -15.16
N ARG A 149 11.25 12.63 -15.08
CA ARG A 149 12.48 12.89 -15.84
C ARG A 149 12.24 12.81 -17.35
N LEU A 150 11.54 11.78 -17.83
CA LEU A 150 11.19 11.61 -19.24
C LEU A 150 10.27 12.73 -19.75
N GLU A 151 9.28 13.12 -18.95
CA GLU A 151 8.40 14.27 -19.25
C GLU A 151 9.19 15.57 -19.38
N ARG A 152 10.18 15.80 -18.51
CA ARG A 152 11.05 16.98 -18.60
C ARG A 152 11.88 16.97 -19.89
N ILE A 153 12.51 15.84 -20.22
CA ILE A 153 13.33 15.71 -21.44
C ILE A 153 12.46 15.95 -22.68
N ALA A 154 11.27 15.36 -22.74
CA ALA A 154 10.34 15.56 -23.86
C ALA A 154 9.96 17.04 -24.04
N LYS A 155 9.65 17.75 -22.95
CA LYS A 155 9.36 19.20 -22.98
C LYS A 155 10.56 20.04 -23.45
N GLU A 156 11.77 19.67 -23.02
CA GLU A 156 13.00 20.35 -23.46
C GLU A 156 13.29 20.11 -24.95
N GLU A 157 13.07 18.91 -25.45
CA GLU A 157 13.21 18.57 -26.88
C GLU A 157 12.20 19.33 -27.74
N GLU A 158 10.94 19.40 -27.30
CA GLU A 158 9.88 20.16 -27.99
C GLU A 158 10.22 21.66 -28.04
N ALA A 159 10.66 22.25 -26.93
CA ALA A 159 11.06 23.65 -26.88
C ALA A 159 12.29 23.95 -27.75
N ARG A 160 13.24 23.00 -27.88
CA ARG A 160 14.39 23.14 -28.79
C ARG A 160 13.97 23.07 -30.25
N ALA A 161 13.06 22.16 -30.60
CA ALA A 161 12.53 22.04 -31.96
C ALA A 161 11.79 23.32 -32.38
N GLU A 162 10.97 23.89 -31.49
CA GLU A 162 10.25 25.12 -31.78
C GLU A 162 11.19 26.32 -31.98
N ARG A 163 12.22 26.46 -31.13
CA ARG A 163 13.26 27.49 -31.30
C ARG A 163 14.08 27.33 -32.58
N ALA A 164 14.27 26.10 -33.06
CA ALA A 164 14.94 25.85 -34.32
C ALA A 164 14.07 26.28 -35.51
N ARG A 165 12.76 26.02 -35.45
CA ARG A 165 11.78 26.43 -36.48
C ARG A 165 11.58 27.94 -36.59
N VAL A 166 11.71 28.67 -35.48
CA VAL A 166 11.62 30.14 -35.47
C VAL A 166 12.91 30.83 -35.98
N LYS A 167 14.01 30.07 -36.11
CA LYS A 167 15.32 30.56 -36.60
C LYS A 167 15.59 30.22 -38.07
N GLU A 168 14.76 29.38 -38.68
CA GLU A 168 14.69 29.14 -40.13
C GLU A 168 13.68 30.10 -40.78
#